data_AF-A0A9R1NJ49-F1
#
_entry.id   AF-A0A9R1NJ49-F1
#
_cell.length_a   1.000
_cell.length_b   1.000
_cell.length_c   1.000
_cell.angle_alpha   90.00
_cell.angle_beta   90.00
_cell.angle_gamma   90.00
#
_symmetry.space_group_name_H-M   'P 1'
#
loop_
_entity.id
_entity.type
_entity.pdbx_description
1 polymer ?
#
loop_
_entity_poly.entity_id
_entity_poly.type
_entity_poly.pdbx_seq_one_letter_code
_entity_poly.pdbx_strand_id
1 'polypeptide(L)'
;MIGEIGSKHTVFIPDMMPSLLDLLNDETPAVARQAVKTGTDLFAKVLQELVIQGLFSSGGIDESLKSSWEWMLKLKSAVSLMAFQPTSNEGVRMLAVKFVEKTVLMHTPDPNITSDPPNQATEDTGFNIAWLRGGHPLLNVGDLAMEASQSLGLLLEQLKSPKIRLLSTSMIIVFVTSLSAIAQRRPSFYGRILPVLLSLDPANTIIKVQIPGAFHALKSAIDACLKCTHSSAEPWRARLLEAQNIINQGDSIAANDSNAGRSAGDTSNRAESLPLTETRT
;
A
#
# COMPACT_ATOMS: atom_id res chain seq x y z
N MET A 1 -18.77 9.75 14.64
CA MET A 1 -18.58 10.10 16.07
C MET A 1 -17.14 9.96 16.56
N ILE A 2 -16.60 8.75 16.86
CA ILE A 2 -15.22 8.63 17.43
C ILE A 2 -14.17 9.35 16.57
N GLY A 3 -14.15 9.10 15.25
CA GLY A 3 -13.20 9.76 14.35
C GLY A 3 -13.36 11.27 14.31
N GLU A 4 -14.59 11.77 14.28
CA GLU A 4 -14.87 13.21 14.20
C GLU A 4 -14.48 13.95 15.48
N ILE A 5 -14.80 13.37 16.65
CA ILE A 5 -14.47 13.98 17.94
C ILE A 5 -12.97 13.85 18.20
N GLY A 6 -12.39 12.67 18.02
CA GLY A 6 -10.97 12.42 18.28
C GLY A 6 -10.03 13.23 17.37
N SER A 7 -10.44 13.54 16.13
CA SER A 7 -9.63 14.37 15.23
C SER A 7 -9.64 15.86 15.60
N LYS A 8 -10.68 16.34 16.30
CA LYS A 8 -10.81 17.73 16.76
C LYS A 8 -10.30 17.93 18.18
N HIS A 9 -10.43 16.90 19.02
CA HIS A 9 -10.16 16.95 20.45
C HIS A 9 -9.40 15.69 20.86
N THR A 10 -8.09 15.69 20.63
CA THR A 10 -7.21 14.55 20.91
C THR A 10 -7.15 14.18 22.40
N VAL A 11 -7.56 15.09 23.30
CA VAL A 11 -7.71 14.84 24.75
C VAL A 11 -8.72 13.74 25.09
N PHE A 12 -9.75 13.53 24.27
CA PHE A 12 -10.77 12.49 24.52
C PHE A 12 -10.43 11.13 23.93
N ILE A 13 -9.29 11.01 23.23
CA ILE A 13 -8.85 9.74 22.63
C ILE A 13 -8.73 8.64 23.69
N PRO A 14 -8.12 8.84 24.87
CA PRO A 14 -7.98 7.77 25.86
C PRO A 14 -9.32 7.16 26.30
N ASP A 15 -10.37 7.97 26.38
CA ASP A 15 -11.71 7.51 26.77
C ASP A 15 -12.42 6.73 25.66
N MET A 16 -12.18 7.09 24.39
CA MET A 16 -12.85 6.48 23.23
C MET A 16 -12.13 5.25 22.69
N MET A 17 -10.82 5.14 22.94
CA MET A 17 -9.98 4.11 22.34
C MET A 17 -10.29 2.67 22.75
N PRO A 18 -10.71 2.35 24.00
CA PRO A 18 -11.19 1.02 24.34
C PRO A 18 -12.28 0.54 23.38
N SER A 19 -13.31 1.36 23.15
CA SER A 19 -14.40 1.02 22.24
C SER A 19 -13.94 0.88 20.80
N LEU A 20 -13.02 1.74 20.33
CA LEU A 20 -12.49 1.60 18.97
C LEU A 20 -11.71 0.29 18.78
N LEU A 21 -10.94 -0.14 19.80
CA LEU A 21 -10.21 -1.41 19.78
C LEU A 21 -11.14 -2.61 19.78
N ASP A 22 -12.23 -2.57 20.56
CA ASP A 22 -13.25 -3.63 20.55
C ASP A 22 -13.88 -3.76 19.16
N LEU A 23 -14.20 -2.64 18.51
CA LEU A 23 -14.78 -2.60 17.18
C LEU A 23 -13.85 -3.14 16.08
N LEU A 24 -12.53 -3.26 16.31
CA LEU A 24 -11.63 -3.91 15.34
C LEU A 24 -11.97 -5.40 15.16
N ASN A 25 -12.54 -6.04 16.17
CA ASN A 25 -12.91 -7.45 16.18
C ASN A 25 -14.43 -7.65 15.99
N ASP A 26 -15.16 -6.62 15.56
CA ASP A 26 -16.60 -6.72 15.32
C ASP A 26 -16.90 -7.79 14.25
N GLU A 27 -17.89 -8.64 14.52
CA GLU A 27 -18.30 -9.71 13.60
C GLU A 27 -18.78 -9.16 12.25
N THR A 28 -19.29 -7.92 12.22
CA THR A 28 -19.71 -7.23 11.01
C THR A 28 -18.50 -6.62 10.30
N PRO A 29 -18.08 -7.13 9.12
CA PRO A 29 -16.85 -6.65 8.47
C PRO A 29 -16.87 -5.17 8.12
N ALA A 30 -18.06 -4.59 7.85
CA ALA A 30 -18.19 -3.17 7.58
C ALA A 30 -17.79 -2.31 8.78
N VAL A 31 -18.12 -2.74 10.00
CA VAL A 31 -17.79 -2.05 11.25
C VAL A 31 -16.29 -2.13 11.51
N ALA A 32 -15.71 -3.34 11.46
CA ALA A 32 -14.27 -3.53 11.63
C ALA A 32 -13.44 -2.74 10.61
N ARG A 33 -13.87 -2.70 9.34
CA ARG A 33 -13.23 -1.87 8.31
C ARG A 33 -13.29 -0.38 8.66
N GLN A 34 -14.42 0.10 9.16
CA GLN A 34 -14.56 1.50 9.54
C GLN A 34 -13.72 1.83 10.79
N ALA A 35 -13.60 0.90 11.73
CA ALA A 35 -12.73 1.04 12.89
C ALA A 35 -11.25 1.17 12.48
N VAL A 36 -10.77 0.34 11.56
CA VAL A 36 -9.40 0.43 11.03
C VAL A 36 -9.14 1.78 10.34
N LYS A 37 -10.07 2.25 9.49
CA LYS A 37 -9.95 3.57 8.82
C LYS A 37 -9.88 4.70 9.85
N THR A 38 -10.83 4.72 10.77
CA THR A 38 -10.91 5.72 11.83
C THR A 38 -9.63 5.74 12.66
N GLY A 39 -9.14 4.57 13.06
CA GLY A 39 -7.90 4.45 13.81
C GLY A 39 -6.67 4.92 13.01
N THR A 40 -6.63 4.65 11.70
CA THR A 40 -5.54 5.10 10.82
C THR A 40 -5.45 6.63 10.80
N ASP A 41 -6.58 7.31 10.69
CA ASP A 41 -6.64 8.77 10.64
C ASP A 41 -6.24 9.38 12.00
N LEU A 42 -6.75 8.82 13.10
CA LEU A 42 -6.40 9.25 14.45
C LEU A 42 -4.90 9.04 14.75
N PHE A 43 -4.34 7.89 14.35
CA PHE A 43 -2.90 7.61 14.51
C PHE A 43 -2.04 8.69 13.84
N ALA A 44 -2.36 9.04 12.59
CA ALA A 44 -1.62 10.06 11.85
C ALA A 44 -1.74 11.43 12.51
N LYS A 45 -2.95 11.80 12.95
CA LYS A 45 -3.24 13.08 13.60
C LYS A 45 -2.51 13.24 14.93
N VAL A 46 -2.59 12.22 15.80
CA VAL A 46 -1.91 12.25 17.12
C VAL A 46 -0.40 12.28 16.94
N LEU A 47 0.17 11.48 16.03
CA LEU A 47 1.62 11.51 15.77
C LEU A 47 2.06 12.91 15.28
N GLN A 48 1.29 13.54 14.41
CA GLN A 48 1.60 14.88 13.92
C GLN A 48 1.53 15.92 15.06
N GLU A 49 0.49 15.91 15.89
CA GLU A 49 0.39 16.80 17.06
C GLU A 49 1.52 16.57 18.06
N LEU A 50 1.88 15.32 18.29
CA LEU A 50 2.97 14.94 19.19
C LEU A 50 4.30 15.52 18.73
N VAL A 51 4.61 15.37 17.44
CA VAL A 51 5.81 15.93 16.81
C VAL A 51 5.83 17.46 16.92
N ILE A 52 4.72 18.13 16.60
CA ILE A 52 4.63 19.60 16.65
C ILE A 52 4.80 20.07 18.09
N GLN A 53 4.07 19.50 19.05
CA GLN A 53 4.15 19.93 20.44
C GLN A 53 5.55 19.72 21.02
N GLY A 54 6.17 18.56 20.78
CA GLY A 54 7.51 18.27 21.30
C GLY A 54 8.64 19.07 20.64
N LEU A 55 8.42 19.66 19.45
CA LEU A 55 9.39 20.53 18.79
C LEU A 55 9.22 22.01 19.16
N PHE A 56 7.98 22.49 19.31
CA PHE A 56 7.69 23.93 19.38
C PHE A 56 7.18 24.42 20.73
N SER A 57 6.77 23.52 21.63
CA SER A 57 6.20 23.93 22.93
C SER A 57 7.27 24.01 24.01
N SER A 58 7.41 25.20 24.60
CA SER A 58 8.34 25.45 25.73
C SER A 58 7.96 24.69 27.00
N GLY A 59 6.69 24.28 27.15
CA GLY A 59 6.16 23.53 28.30
C GLY A 59 6.32 22.00 28.21
N GLY A 60 6.92 21.48 27.14
CA GLY A 60 6.98 20.04 26.89
C GLY A 60 5.69 19.49 26.25
N ILE A 61 5.48 18.18 26.38
CA ILE A 61 4.31 17.47 25.82
C ILE A 61 3.25 17.30 26.91
N ASP A 62 2.00 17.60 26.59
CA ASP A 62 0.87 17.47 27.50
C ASP A 62 0.64 16.01 27.91
N GLU A 63 0.31 15.77 29.17
CA GLU A 63 0.03 14.42 29.68
C GLU A 63 -1.15 13.75 28.97
N SER A 64 -2.16 14.52 28.56
CA SER A 64 -3.25 14.00 27.75
C SER A 64 -2.77 13.52 26.39
N LEU A 65 -1.84 14.26 25.74
CA LEU A 65 -1.30 13.86 24.44
C LEU A 65 -0.40 12.63 24.56
N LYS A 66 0.39 12.52 25.64
CA LYS A 66 1.15 11.30 25.95
C LYS A 66 0.21 10.10 26.13
N SER A 67 -0.87 10.26 26.89
CA SER A 67 -1.87 9.21 27.07
C SER A 67 -2.53 8.81 25.74
N SER A 68 -2.91 9.78 24.91
CA SER A 68 -3.45 9.52 23.58
C SER A 68 -2.46 8.75 22.71
N TRP A 69 -1.16 9.09 22.79
CA TRP A 69 -0.11 8.37 22.07
C TRP A 69 0.05 6.92 22.54
N GLU A 70 0.00 6.65 23.84
CA GLU A 70 0.04 5.27 24.36
C GLU A 70 -1.11 4.42 23.80
N TRP A 71 -2.31 5.00 23.66
CA TRP A 71 -3.43 4.32 23.00
C TRP A 71 -3.21 4.12 21.51
N MET A 72 -2.58 5.08 20.82
CA MET A 72 -2.19 4.91 19.42
C MET A 72 -1.17 3.78 19.24
N LEU A 73 -0.27 3.56 20.20
CA LEU A 73 0.65 2.41 20.17
C LEU A 73 -0.09 1.08 20.28
N LYS A 74 -1.10 0.97 21.17
CA LYS A 74 -1.96 -0.22 21.28
C LYS A 74 -2.72 -0.49 19.98
N LEU A 75 -3.31 0.56 19.40
CA LEU A 75 -3.99 0.50 18.11
C LEU A 75 -3.05 0.03 17.00
N LYS A 76 -1.85 0.62 16.92
CA LYS A 76 -0.84 0.26 15.92
C LYS A 76 -0.49 -1.22 16.02
N SER A 77 -0.27 -1.75 17.22
CA SER A 77 0.01 -3.17 17.42
C SER A 77 -1.17 -4.05 16.98
N ALA A 78 -2.39 -3.71 17.36
CA ALA A 78 -3.59 -4.48 17.01
C ALA A 78 -3.83 -4.50 15.49
N VAL A 79 -3.83 -3.34 14.83
CA VAL A 79 -4.08 -3.25 13.39
C VAL A 79 -2.94 -3.87 12.59
N SER A 80 -1.68 -3.68 13.00
CA SER A 80 -0.53 -4.30 12.31
C SER A 80 -0.59 -5.83 12.36
N LEU A 81 -1.03 -6.40 13.49
CA LEU A 81 -1.24 -7.84 13.61
C LEU A 81 -2.28 -8.34 12.60
N MET A 82 -3.40 -7.63 12.44
CA MET A 82 -4.45 -7.98 11.48
C MET A 82 -3.95 -8.00 10.03
N ALA A 83 -2.99 -7.14 9.66
CA ALA A 83 -2.42 -7.08 8.30
C ALA A 83 -1.72 -8.41 7.90
N PHE A 84 -1.13 -9.09 8.87
CA PHE A 84 -0.31 -10.28 8.65
C PHE A 84 -0.97 -11.58 9.09
N GLN A 85 -2.12 -11.52 9.76
CA GLN A 85 -2.93 -12.69 10.14
C GLN A 85 -3.80 -13.19 8.98
N PRO A 86 -3.65 -14.45 8.52
CA PRO A 86 -4.48 -15.02 7.46
C PRO A 86 -5.95 -15.22 7.85
N THR A 87 -6.25 -15.30 9.15
CA THR A 87 -7.60 -15.54 9.70
C THR A 87 -8.49 -14.31 9.67
N SER A 88 -7.92 -13.12 9.48
CA SER A 88 -8.66 -11.86 9.41
C SER A 88 -9.52 -11.80 8.15
N ASN A 89 -10.69 -11.15 8.23
CA ASN A 89 -11.49 -10.83 7.05
C ASN A 89 -10.64 -10.10 6.00
N GLU A 90 -10.68 -10.54 4.74
CA GLU A 90 -9.82 -10.01 3.67
C GLU A 90 -9.95 -8.49 3.50
N GLY A 91 -11.18 -7.96 3.55
CA GLY A 91 -11.44 -6.52 3.44
C GLY A 91 -10.83 -5.70 4.58
N VAL A 92 -10.85 -6.23 5.80
CA VAL A 92 -10.22 -5.62 6.97
C VAL A 92 -8.70 -5.72 6.87
N ARG A 93 -8.19 -6.89 6.50
CA ARG A 93 -6.76 -7.15 6.30
C ARG A 93 -6.14 -6.22 5.25
N MET A 94 -6.84 -5.96 4.14
CA MET A 94 -6.38 -5.00 3.13
C MET A 94 -6.25 -3.59 3.70
N LEU A 95 -7.19 -3.13 4.52
CA LEU A 95 -7.09 -1.82 5.19
C LEU A 95 -5.97 -1.81 6.23
N ALA A 96 -5.76 -2.91 6.95
CA ALA A 96 -4.65 -3.05 7.88
C ALA A 96 -3.28 -2.98 7.16
N VAL A 97 -3.15 -3.55 5.95
CA VAL A 97 -1.95 -3.36 5.12
C VAL A 97 -1.74 -1.88 4.77
N LYS A 98 -2.81 -1.14 4.45
CA LYS A 98 -2.75 0.32 4.23
C LYS A 98 -2.38 1.11 5.48
N PHE A 99 -2.80 0.65 6.65
CA PHE A 99 -2.33 1.22 7.92
C PHE A 99 -0.82 1.02 8.12
N VAL A 100 -0.30 -0.18 7.84
CA VAL A 100 1.15 -0.46 7.92
C VAL A 100 1.93 0.38 6.90
N GLU A 101 1.42 0.52 5.67
CA GLU A 101 1.97 1.43 4.65
C GLU A 101 2.08 2.86 5.18
N LYS A 102 0.97 3.40 5.72
CA LYS A 102 0.91 4.75 6.30
C LYS A 102 1.90 4.89 7.45
N THR A 103 2.02 3.89 8.32
CA THR A 103 2.96 3.89 9.45
C THR A 103 4.40 3.97 8.96
N VAL A 104 4.79 3.14 7.98
CA VAL A 104 6.14 3.19 7.37
C VAL A 104 6.42 4.56 6.80
N LEU A 105 5.46 5.17 6.08
CA LEU A 105 5.61 6.51 5.52
C LEU A 105 5.77 7.58 6.62
N MET A 106 4.96 7.54 7.66
CA MET A 106 5.03 8.51 8.76
C MET A 106 6.30 8.35 9.61
N HIS A 107 6.87 7.15 9.70
CA HIS A 107 8.06 6.88 10.50
C HIS A 107 9.37 7.06 9.72
N THR A 108 9.32 7.44 8.45
CA THR A 108 10.51 7.58 7.59
C THR A 108 10.56 8.93 6.88
N PRO A 109 11.76 9.52 6.70
CA PRO A 109 11.91 10.81 6.05
C PRO A 109 11.35 10.86 4.62
N ASP A 110 10.56 11.88 4.31
CA ASP A 110 10.16 12.19 2.93
C ASP A 110 11.21 13.11 2.30
N PRO A 111 11.91 12.70 1.22
CA PRO A 111 12.87 13.58 0.55
C PRO A 111 12.20 14.73 -0.23
N ASN A 112 10.88 14.66 -0.49
CA ASN A 112 10.16 15.72 -1.19
C ASN A 112 9.63 16.81 -0.25
N ILE A 113 9.73 16.61 1.07
CA ILE A 113 9.33 17.59 2.08
C ILE A 113 10.60 18.08 2.76
N THR A 114 10.67 19.38 3.09
CA THR A 114 11.82 19.94 3.80
C THR A 114 12.13 19.15 5.08
N SER A 115 13.42 18.97 5.34
CA SER A 115 13.89 18.35 6.59
C SER A 115 13.92 19.35 7.75
N ASP A 116 13.77 20.64 7.47
CA ASP A 116 13.70 21.67 8.49
C ASP A 116 12.26 21.79 9.01
N PRO A 117 12.07 21.84 10.34
CA PRO A 117 10.74 22.05 10.91
C PRO A 117 10.18 23.41 10.48
N PRO A 118 8.88 23.51 10.19
CA PRO A 118 8.26 24.78 9.87
C PRO A 118 8.22 25.70 11.11
N ASN A 119 8.22 27.02 10.90
CA ASN A 119 8.09 27.98 12.01
C ASN A 119 6.70 27.92 12.68
N GLN A 120 5.68 27.51 11.92
CA GLN A 120 4.32 27.28 12.37
C GLN A 120 3.75 26.08 11.61
N ALA A 121 3.08 25.16 12.30
CA ALA A 121 2.40 24.05 11.64
C ALA A 121 1.02 24.50 11.14
N THR A 122 0.84 24.55 9.83
CA THR A 122 -0.49 24.67 9.19
C THR A 122 -0.91 23.30 8.64
N GLU A 123 -2.21 23.12 8.36
CA GLU A 123 -2.70 21.87 7.74
C GLU A 123 -2.01 21.55 6.41
N ASP A 124 -1.56 22.57 5.67
CA ASP A 124 -0.90 22.44 4.37
C ASP A 124 0.61 22.17 4.43
N THR A 125 1.23 22.24 5.61
CA THR A 125 2.70 22.22 5.73
C THR A 125 3.33 20.86 5.37
N GLY A 126 2.52 19.83 5.15
CA GLY A 126 2.99 18.45 5.01
C GLY A 126 3.56 17.92 6.32
N PHE A 127 3.80 16.62 6.42
CA PHE A 127 4.39 16.00 7.61
C PHE A 127 5.70 15.30 7.22
N ASN A 128 6.79 15.57 7.96
CA ASN A 128 8.06 14.88 7.76
C ASN A 128 8.72 14.56 9.10
N ILE A 129 9.01 13.28 9.34
CA ILE A 129 9.69 12.84 10.57
C ILE A 129 11.13 13.36 10.67
N ALA A 130 11.71 13.82 9.56
CA ALA A 130 13.06 14.39 9.52
C ALA A 130 13.21 15.63 10.43
N TRP A 131 12.12 16.30 10.79
CA TRP A 131 12.13 17.43 11.72
C TRP A 131 12.66 17.07 13.11
N LEU A 132 12.58 15.78 13.49
CA LEU A 132 13.03 15.28 14.77
C LEU A 132 14.55 15.04 14.86
N ARG A 133 15.34 15.44 13.84
CA ARG A 133 16.81 15.28 13.85
C ARG A 133 17.49 16.00 15.03
N GLY A 134 16.88 17.09 15.52
CA GLY A 134 17.35 17.82 16.70
C GLY A 134 17.02 17.15 18.05
N GLY A 135 16.34 16.00 18.03
CA GLY A 135 15.83 15.31 19.20
C GLY A 135 14.35 15.61 19.47
N HIS A 136 13.70 14.73 20.23
CA HIS A 136 12.32 14.88 20.67
C HIS A 136 12.15 14.22 22.04
N PRO A 137 11.40 14.82 22.98
CA PRO A 137 11.34 14.36 24.37
C PRO A 137 10.70 12.97 24.55
N LEU A 138 9.87 12.53 23.58
CA LEU A 138 9.19 11.22 23.63
C LEU A 138 9.54 10.28 22.46
N LEU A 139 10.03 10.82 21.34
CA LEU A 139 10.14 10.06 20.08
C LEU A 139 11.61 9.92 19.72
N ASN A 140 12.02 8.72 19.36
CA ASN A 140 13.35 8.46 18.86
C ASN A 140 13.30 8.13 17.37
N VAL A 141 13.97 8.93 16.54
CA VAL A 141 13.98 8.75 15.08
C VAL A 141 14.58 7.40 14.68
N GLY A 142 15.59 6.93 15.42
CA GLY A 142 16.20 5.62 15.19
C GLY A 142 15.23 4.48 15.44
N ASP A 143 14.50 4.51 16.56
CA ASP A 143 13.50 3.48 16.90
C ASP A 143 12.34 3.47 15.88
N LEU A 144 11.84 4.66 15.51
CA LEU A 144 10.78 4.79 14.49
C LEU A 144 11.25 4.26 13.13
N ALA A 145 12.47 4.59 12.71
CA ALA A 145 13.05 4.09 11.46
C ALA A 145 13.29 2.57 11.51
N MET A 146 13.70 2.03 12.65
CA MET A 146 13.86 0.59 12.86
C MET A 146 12.51 -0.13 12.75
N GLU A 147 11.47 0.38 13.41
CA GLU A 147 10.12 -0.16 13.33
C GLU A 147 9.57 -0.12 11.89
N ALA A 148 9.76 0.99 11.18
CA ALA A 148 9.37 1.11 9.78
C ALA A 148 10.11 0.10 8.90
N SER A 149 11.40 -0.10 9.15
CA SER A 149 12.23 -1.07 8.45
C SER A 149 11.78 -2.52 8.68
N GLN A 150 11.37 -2.86 9.90
CA GLN A 150 10.79 -4.16 10.27
C GLN A 150 9.43 -4.37 9.58
N SER A 151 8.56 -3.37 9.66
CA SER A 151 7.24 -3.38 9.02
C SER A 151 7.33 -3.55 7.50
N LEU A 152 8.27 -2.85 6.86
CA LEU A 152 8.58 -3.04 5.44
C LEU A 152 9.06 -4.47 5.15
N GLY A 153 9.88 -5.04 6.04
CA GLY A 153 10.31 -6.44 5.94
C GLY A 153 9.12 -7.40 5.93
N LEU A 154 8.17 -7.23 6.85
CA LEU A 154 6.96 -8.05 6.93
C LEU A 154 6.08 -7.92 5.68
N LEU A 155 5.92 -6.72 5.12
CA LEU A 155 5.22 -6.51 3.85
C LEU A 155 5.91 -7.26 2.69
N LEU A 156 7.23 -7.13 2.57
CA LEU A 156 8.02 -7.77 1.52
C LEU A 156 7.98 -9.30 1.61
N GLU A 157 7.96 -9.85 2.82
CA GLU A 157 7.87 -11.30 3.03
C GLU A 157 6.58 -11.91 2.48
N GLN A 158 5.46 -11.18 2.50
CA GLN A 158 4.18 -11.70 2.00
C GLN A 158 4.23 -12.01 0.50
N LEU A 159 5.04 -11.27 -0.26
CA LEU A 159 5.21 -11.45 -1.70
C LEU A 159 6.29 -12.46 -2.07
N LYS A 160 6.96 -13.09 -1.10
CA LYS A 160 7.95 -14.13 -1.35
C LYS A 160 7.32 -15.53 -1.27
N SER A 161 7.90 -16.48 -2.01
CA SER A 161 7.54 -17.89 -1.90
C SER A 161 7.92 -18.44 -0.51
N PRO A 162 7.09 -19.29 0.14
CA PRO A 162 5.81 -19.82 -0.36
C PRO A 162 4.59 -18.94 -0.02
N LYS A 163 4.74 -17.88 0.79
CA LYS A 163 3.62 -17.05 1.31
C LYS A 163 2.74 -16.48 0.21
N ILE A 164 3.33 -16.00 -0.89
CA ILE A 164 2.58 -15.42 -2.02
C ILE A 164 1.55 -16.40 -2.63
N ARG A 165 1.83 -17.72 -2.60
CA ARG A 165 0.93 -18.75 -3.14
C ARG A 165 -0.34 -18.95 -2.32
N LEU A 166 -0.35 -18.44 -1.09
CA LEU A 166 -1.50 -18.51 -0.17
C LEU A 166 -2.34 -17.24 -0.20
N LEU A 167 -1.93 -16.22 -0.95
CA LEU A 167 -2.62 -14.95 -1.04
C LEU A 167 -3.67 -14.97 -2.15
N SER A 168 -4.82 -14.36 -1.87
CA SER A 168 -5.78 -14.02 -2.91
C SER A 168 -5.24 -12.92 -3.82
N THR A 169 -5.82 -12.80 -5.01
CA THR A 169 -5.54 -11.75 -5.98
C THR A 169 -5.59 -10.35 -5.37
N SER A 170 -6.64 -10.03 -4.60
CA SER A 170 -6.81 -8.71 -3.96
C SER A 170 -5.68 -8.43 -2.96
N MET A 171 -5.25 -9.46 -2.22
CA MET A 171 -4.14 -9.32 -1.28
C MET A 171 -2.80 -9.09 -2.00
N ILE A 172 -2.53 -9.79 -3.10
CA ILE A 172 -1.32 -9.54 -3.90
C ILE A 172 -1.32 -8.09 -4.41
N ILE A 173 -2.46 -7.64 -4.96
CA ILE A 173 -2.63 -6.26 -5.44
C ILE A 173 -2.38 -5.26 -4.30
N VAL A 174 -2.96 -5.45 -3.11
CA VAL A 174 -2.77 -4.50 -2.00
C VAL A 174 -1.31 -4.46 -1.55
N PHE A 175 -0.60 -5.59 -1.47
CA PHE A 175 0.81 -5.59 -1.10
C PHE A 175 1.68 -4.91 -2.16
N VAL A 176 1.49 -5.22 -3.44
CA VAL A 176 2.26 -4.62 -4.55
C VAL A 176 2.03 -3.11 -4.60
N THR A 177 0.77 -2.66 -4.54
CA THR A 177 0.45 -1.23 -4.57
C THR A 177 0.97 -0.49 -3.35
N SER A 178 0.95 -1.11 -2.17
CA SER A 178 1.46 -0.49 -0.94
C SER A 178 2.99 -0.37 -0.94
N LEU A 179 3.69 -1.41 -1.38
CA LEU A 179 5.15 -1.36 -1.55
C LEU A 179 5.56 -0.36 -2.63
N SER A 180 4.79 -0.25 -3.72
CA SER A 180 5.02 0.78 -4.73
C SER A 180 4.86 2.18 -4.16
N ALA A 181 3.80 2.44 -3.39
CA ALA A 181 3.57 3.72 -2.75
C ALA A 181 4.71 4.08 -1.78
N ILE A 182 5.19 3.12 -0.98
CA ILE A 182 6.37 3.30 -0.12
C ILE A 182 7.59 3.63 -0.97
N ALA A 183 7.88 2.88 -2.02
CA ALA A 183 9.04 3.13 -2.88
C ALA A 183 9.01 4.54 -3.47
N GLN A 184 7.87 4.94 -4.05
CA GLN A 184 7.71 6.25 -4.69
C GLN A 184 7.96 7.41 -3.72
N ARG A 185 7.46 7.30 -2.48
CA ARG A 185 7.61 8.34 -1.48
C ARG A 185 8.91 8.22 -0.68
N ARG A 186 9.55 7.05 -0.67
CA ARG A 186 10.77 6.74 0.08
C ARG A 186 11.77 6.00 -0.83
N PRO A 187 12.41 6.70 -1.79
CA PRO A 187 13.36 6.09 -2.72
C PRO A 187 14.55 5.37 -2.04
N SER A 188 14.86 5.71 -0.79
CA SER A 188 15.85 4.98 0.03
C SER A 188 15.54 3.49 0.20
N PHE A 189 14.27 3.07 0.05
CA PHE A 189 13.87 1.67 0.13
C PHE A 189 13.94 0.90 -1.18
N TYR A 190 14.33 1.52 -2.29
CA TYR A 190 14.44 0.86 -3.59
C TYR A 190 15.27 -0.43 -3.52
N GLY A 191 16.40 -0.39 -2.80
CA GLY A 191 17.29 -1.53 -2.61
C GLY A 191 16.65 -2.77 -1.98
N ARG A 192 15.54 -2.61 -1.25
CA ARG A 192 14.80 -3.70 -0.62
C ARG A 192 13.52 -4.06 -1.38
N ILE A 193 12.84 -3.06 -1.94
CA ILE A 193 11.53 -3.23 -2.58
C ILE A 193 11.67 -3.77 -4.00
N LEU A 194 12.54 -3.17 -4.82
CA LEU A 194 12.63 -3.51 -6.24
C LEU A 194 13.08 -4.94 -6.50
N PRO A 195 14.02 -5.55 -5.76
CA PRO A 195 14.31 -6.97 -5.91
C PRO A 195 13.07 -7.86 -5.77
N VAL A 196 12.20 -7.56 -4.81
CA VAL A 196 10.99 -8.35 -4.58
C VAL A 196 9.97 -8.13 -5.68
N LEU A 197 9.68 -6.89 -6.07
CA LEU A 197 8.75 -6.59 -7.16
C LEU A 197 9.22 -7.18 -8.49
N LEU A 198 10.51 -7.08 -8.82
CA LEU A 198 11.08 -7.65 -10.05
C LEU A 198 11.10 -9.18 -10.03
N SER A 199 11.22 -9.80 -8.84
CA SER A 199 11.18 -11.25 -8.67
C SER A 199 9.79 -11.87 -8.85
N LEU A 200 8.73 -11.05 -8.89
CA LEU A 200 7.39 -11.52 -9.24
C LEU A 200 7.32 -12.01 -10.70
N ASP A 201 8.37 -11.81 -11.49
CA ASP A 201 8.55 -12.32 -12.85
C ASP A 201 7.35 -12.04 -13.77
N PRO A 202 7.35 -10.88 -14.46
CA PRO A 202 6.32 -10.55 -15.43
C PRO A 202 6.24 -11.51 -16.63
N ALA A 203 7.28 -12.31 -16.88
CA ALA A 203 7.32 -13.33 -17.94
C ALA A 203 6.71 -14.66 -17.49
N ASN A 204 6.51 -14.88 -16.19
CA ASN A 204 5.85 -16.07 -15.68
C ASN A 204 4.36 -16.01 -16.03
N THR A 205 3.98 -16.80 -17.03
CA THR A 205 2.63 -16.93 -17.60
C THR A 205 1.55 -17.17 -16.54
N ILE A 206 1.92 -17.66 -15.36
CA ILE A 206 1.04 -17.90 -14.21
C ILE A 206 0.43 -16.59 -13.68
N ILE A 207 1.22 -15.52 -13.45
CA ILE A 207 0.66 -14.25 -12.93
C ILE A 207 -0.21 -13.56 -13.99
N LYS A 208 0.23 -13.61 -15.25
CA LYS A 208 -0.47 -12.96 -16.36
C LYS A 208 -1.80 -13.63 -16.71
N VAL A 209 -1.86 -14.96 -16.69
CA VAL A 209 -3.06 -15.73 -17.07
C VAL A 209 -4.02 -15.93 -15.91
N GLN A 210 -3.53 -16.10 -14.67
CA GLN A 210 -4.40 -16.34 -13.51
C GLN A 210 -4.79 -15.06 -12.76
N ILE A 211 -4.01 -13.97 -12.85
CA ILE A 211 -4.19 -12.78 -12.00
C ILE A 211 -3.95 -11.45 -12.75
N PRO A 212 -4.82 -11.06 -13.73
CA PRO A 212 -4.64 -9.83 -14.51
C PRO A 212 -4.49 -8.56 -13.66
N GLY A 213 -5.24 -8.46 -12.56
CA GLY A 213 -5.18 -7.29 -11.66
C GLY A 213 -3.82 -7.12 -10.96
N ALA A 214 -3.18 -8.22 -10.54
CA ALA A 214 -1.86 -8.16 -9.91
C ALA A 214 -0.77 -7.78 -10.92
N PHE A 215 -0.91 -8.24 -12.18
CA PHE A 215 -0.04 -7.84 -13.26
C PHE A 215 -0.13 -6.34 -13.56
N HIS A 216 -1.35 -5.78 -13.65
CA HIS A 216 -1.53 -4.33 -13.84
C HIS A 216 -0.99 -3.51 -12.66
N ALA A 217 -1.16 -3.98 -11.42
CA ALA A 217 -0.58 -3.34 -10.25
C ALA A 217 0.95 -3.33 -10.31
N LEU A 218 1.58 -4.44 -10.73
CA LEU A 218 3.03 -4.52 -10.90
C LEU A 218 3.54 -3.62 -12.03
N LYS A 219 2.87 -3.61 -13.19
CA LYS A 219 3.17 -2.70 -14.30
C LYS A 219 3.12 -1.24 -13.85
N SER A 220 2.03 -0.85 -13.19
CA SER A 220 1.86 0.49 -12.65
C SER A 220 2.95 0.84 -11.64
N ALA A 221 3.36 -0.12 -10.80
CA ALA A 221 4.44 0.09 -9.85
C ALA A 221 5.79 0.33 -10.52
N ILE A 222 6.13 -0.44 -11.55
CA ILE A 222 7.37 -0.28 -12.33
C ILE A 222 7.36 1.07 -13.06
N ASP A 223 6.25 1.44 -13.70
CA ASP A 223 6.09 2.72 -14.39
C ASP A 223 6.27 3.90 -13.43
N ALA A 224 5.71 3.81 -12.23
CA ALA A 224 5.87 4.85 -11.22
C ALA A 224 7.31 4.95 -10.71
N CYS A 225 7.99 3.82 -10.51
CA CYS A 225 9.39 3.81 -10.11
C CYS A 225 10.32 4.39 -11.19
N LEU A 226 10.03 4.18 -12.48
CA LEU A 226 10.77 4.76 -13.61
C LEU A 226 10.66 6.29 -13.68
N LYS A 227 9.52 6.85 -13.25
CA LYS A 227 9.32 8.31 -13.18
C LYS A 227 10.08 8.98 -12.04
N CYS A 228 10.71 8.21 -11.15
CA CYS A 228 11.47 8.76 -10.03
C CYS A 228 12.77 9.43 -10.51
N THR A 229 12.96 10.68 -10.11
CA THR A 229 14.15 11.49 -10.42
C THR A 229 15.21 11.45 -9.31
N HIS A 230 14.93 10.80 -8.18
CA HIS A 230 15.86 10.69 -7.06
C HIS A 230 17.07 9.82 -7.42
N SER A 231 18.27 10.17 -6.94
CA SER A 231 19.52 9.47 -7.25
C SER A 231 19.50 7.98 -6.86
N SER A 232 18.74 7.61 -5.82
CA SER A 232 18.52 6.21 -5.42
C SER A 232 17.85 5.34 -6.50
N ALA A 233 17.20 5.95 -7.49
CA ALA A 233 16.59 5.25 -8.62
C ALA A 233 17.60 4.87 -9.72
N GLU A 234 18.72 5.60 -9.84
CA GLU A 234 19.70 5.41 -10.92
C GLU A 234 20.20 3.97 -11.06
N PRO A 235 20.60 3.26 -9.97
CA PRO A 235 21.10 1.89 -10.08
C PRO A 235 20.06 0.87 -10.56
N TRP A 236 18.78 1.25 -10.55
CA TRP A 236 17.65 0.39 -10.88
C TRP A 236 17.07 0.64 -12.27
N ARG A 237 17.41 1.76 -12.92
CA ARG A 237 16.79 2.16 -14.19
C ARG A 237 16.89 1.10 -15.28
N ALA A 238 18.07 0.51 -15.49
CA ALA A 238 18.27 -0.52 -16.51
C ALA A 238 17.35 -1.74 -16.28
N ARG A 239 17.28 -2.24 -15.04
CA ARG A 239 16.44 -3.39 -14.66
C ARG A 239 14.95 -3.08 -14.76
N LEU A 240 14.55 -1.87 -14.41
CA LEU A 240 13.16 -1.42 -14.53
C LEU A 240 12.72 -1.30 -16.00
N LEU A 241 13.58 -0.77 -16.88
CA LEU A 241 13.32 -0.69 -18.32
C LEU A 241 13.25 -2.08 -18.96
N GLU A 242 14.15 -2.99 -18.56
CA GLU A 242 14.11 -4.39 -19.00
C GLU A 242 12.77 -5.05 -18.60
N ALA A 243 12.36 -4.92 -17.34
CA ALA A 243 11.09 -5.44 -16.86
C ALA A 243 9.88 -4.82 -17.60
N GLN A 244 9.91 -3.52 -17.87
CA GLN A 244 8.87 -2.83 -18.63
C GLN A 244 8.79 -3.36 -20.08
N ASN A 245 9.93 -3.59 -20.72
CA ASN A 245 9.98 -4.17 -22.07
C ASN A 245 9.40 -5.58 -22.11
N ILE A 246 9.73 -6.43 -21.14
CA ILE A 246 9.16 -7.79 -21.00
C ILE A 246 7.63 -7.72 -20.87
N ILE A 247 7.13 -6.83 -20.02
CA ILE A 247 5.69 -6.60 -19.82
C ILE A 247 5.00 -6.22 -21.14
N ASN A 248 5.57 -5.26 -21.88
CA ASN A 248 5.00 -4.75 -23.13
C ASN A 248 5.05 -5.76 -24.28
N GLN A 249 6.12 -6.57 -24.36
CA GLN A 249 6.22 -7.65 -25.35
C GLN A 249 5.15 -8.72 -25.10
N GLY A 250 4.92 -9.08 -23.83
CA GLY A 250 3.84 -9.99 -23.48
C GLY A 250 2.47 -9.47 -23.92
N ASP A 251 2.17 -8.18 -23.73
CA ASP A 251 0.87 -7.58 -24.08
C ASP A 251 0.60 -7.65 -25.60
N SER A 252 1.64 -7.48 -26.41
CA SER A 252 1.56 -7.59 -27.87
C SER A 252 1.24 -9.00 -28.35
N ILE A 253 1.81 -10.03 -27.71
CA ILE A 253 1.57 -11.44 -28.07
C ILE A 253 0.12 -11.86 -27.75
N ALA A 254 -0.38 -11.49 -26.57
CA ALA A 254 -1.76 -11.80 -26.16
C ALA A 254 -2.83 -11.14 -27.06
N ALA A 255 -2.56 -9.92 -27.55
CA ALA A 255 -3.44 -9.22 -28.49
C ALA A 255 -3.51 -9.96 -29.84
N ASN A 256 -2.38 -10.47 -30.34
CA ASN A 256 -2.32 -11.21 -31.61
C ASN A 256 -3.05 -12.55 -31.53
N ASP A 257 -2.94 -13.30 -30.43
CA ASP A 257 -3.67 -14.57 -30.23
C ASP A 257 -5.19 -14.37 -30.17
N SER A 258 -5.66 -13.29 -29.55
CA SER A 258 -7.08 -12.96 -29.48
C SER A 258 -7.69 -12.58 -30.85
N ASN A 259 -6.89 -12.00 -31.75
CA ASN A 259 -7.30 -11.70 -33.12
C ASN A 259 -7.24 -12.94 -34.04
N ALA A 260 -6.29 -13.85 -33.83
CA ALA A 260 -6.21 -15.11 -34.57
C ALA A 260 -7.42 -16.03 -34.28
N GLY A 261 -7.87 -16.10 -33.02
CA GLY A 261 -9.06 -16.87 -32.64
C GLY A 261 -10.38 -16.32 -33.21
N ARG A 262 -10.47 -15.01 -33.46
CA ARG A 262 -11.63 -14.39 -34.13
C ARG A 262 -11.63 -14.61 -35.64
N SER A 263 -10.47 -14.68 -36.28
CA SER A 263 -10.36 -14.93 -37.72
C SER A 263 -10.67 -16.38 -38.11
N ALA A 264 -10.59 -17.34 -37.19
CA ALA A 264 -10.84 -18.75 -37.46
C ALA A 264 -12.33 -19.17 -37.32
N GLY A 265 -13.20 -18.28 -36.83
CA GLY A 265 -14.62 -18.57 -36.59
C GLY A 265 -15.58 -18.24 -37.74
N ASP A 266 -15.11 -17.60 -38.82
CA ASP A 266 -15.98 -16.99 -39.84
C ASP A 266 -15.95 -17.72 -41.21
N THR A 267 -15.41 -18.94 -41.26
CA THR A 267 -15.35 -19.75 -42.49
C THR A 267 -16.07 -21.09 -42.34
N SER A 268 -17.32 -21.08 -41.87
CA SER A 268 -18.22 -22.22 -42.06
C SER A 268 -19.66 -21.75 -42.15
N ASN A 269 -20.04 -21.21 -43.31
CA ASN A 269 -21.42 -21.15 -43.79
C ASN A 269 -21.40 -20.77 -45.29
N ARG A 270 -20.97 -21.71 -46.13
CA ARG A 270 -21.27 -21.66 -47.57
C ARG A 270 -22.25 -22.78 -47.85
N ALA A 271 -23.54 -22.45 -47.76
CA ALA A 271 -24.64 -23.32 -48.12
C ALA A 271 -24.48 -23.78 -49.59
N GLU A 272 -24.39 -25.09 -49.78
CA GLU A 272 -24.58 -25.75 -51.06
C GLU A 272 -26.01 -25.48 -51.56
N SER A 273 -26.13 -24.85 -52.72
CA SER A 273 -27.40 -24.73 -53.43
C SER A 273 -27.41 -25.77 -54.55
N LEU A 274 -28.18 -26.84 -54.38
CA LEU A 274 -28.48 -27.84 -55.42
C LEU A 274 -29.62 -27.33 -56.33
N PRO A 275 -29.58 -27.60 -57.65
CA PRO A 275 -30.62 -27.18 -58.58
C PRO A 275 -31.79 -28.17 -58.61
N LEU A 276 -33.02 -27.65 -58.56
CA LEU A 276 -34.25 -28.42 -58.77
C LEU A 276 -34.52 -28.57 -60.27
N THR A 277 -34.52 -29.82 -60.73
CA THR A 277 -34.95 -30.24 -62.05
C THR A 277 -36.47 -30.24 -62.19
N GLU A 278 -36.93 -29.69 -63.32
CA GLU A 278 -38.31 -29.80 -63.81
C GLU A 278 -38.73 -31.27 -63.97
N THR A 279 -40.00 -31.58 -63.65
CA THR A 279 -40.72 -32.67 -64.32
C THR A 279 -42.18 -32.29 -64.50
N ARG A 280 -42.60 -32.24 -65.78
CA ARG A 280 -43.99 -32.31 -66.24
C ARG A 280 -44.56 -33.69 -65.95
N THR A 281 -45.75 -33.76 -65.37
CA THR A 281 -46.98 -34.33 -65.99
C THR A 281 -48.18 -34.06 -65.10
#